data_AF-A0A3R9NCZ0-F1
#
_entry.id   AF-A0A3R9NCZ0-F1
#
_cell.length_a   1.000
_cell.length_b   1.000
_cell.length_c   1.000
_cell.angle_alpha   90.00
_cell.angle_beta   90.00
_cell.angle_gamma   90.00
#
_symmetry.space_group_name_H-M   'P 1'
#
loop_
_entity.id
_entity.type
_entity.pdbx_description
1 polymer ?
#
loop_
_entity_poly.entity_id
_entity_poly.type
_entity_poly.pdbx_seq_one_letter_code
_entity_poly.pdbx_strand_id
1 'polypeptide(L)'
;MKLFQRRNQNIKDERIENLKNKVYREMFTVVTIICGFSMALKLFFIGLHANVTTEILVLILPGLYYLLRITKLGIYSEEIEMHDQKSKLSISVKNIVYALAIGIVLGVGFGLRAAIMDASTTGEAVYYFVLVFVATLMIYVPIIAFTATLIHVAAKRKSEQMINENLEDQDKKW
;
A
#
# COMPACT_ATOMS: atom_id res chain seq x y z
N MET A 1 -9.03 -14.08 -39.86
CA MET A 1 -7.62 -14.06 -39.40
C MET A 1 -7.53 -13.35 -38.05
N LYS A 2 -7.94 -14.01 -36.95
CA LYS A 2 -7.93 -13.46 -35.56
C LYS A 2 -7.78 -14.58 -34.50
N LEU A 3 -7.03 -15.64 -34.82
CA LEU A 3 -6.93 -16.83 -33.94
C LEU A 3 -5.49 -17.17 -33.51
N PHE A 4 -4.52 -16.28 -33.71
CA PHE A 4 -3.10 -16.58 -33.44
C PHE A 4 -2.39 -15.54 -32.57
N GLN A 5 -3.08 -14.96 -31.59
CA GLN A 5 -2.48 -13.99 -30.66
C GLN A 5 -2.74 -14.35 -29.19
N ARG A 6 -2.82 -15.66 -28.90
CA ARG A 6 -3.08 -16.20 -27.55
C ARG A 6 -2.00 -17.17 -27.07
N ARG A 7 -0.75 -16.96 -27.51
CA ARG A 7 0.38 -17.83 -27.16
C ARG A 7 1.57 -17.01 -26.67
N ASN A 8 1.42 -16.37 -25.49
CA ASN A 8 2.54 -16.04 -24.59
C ASN A 8 2.14 -15.44 -23.22
N GLN A 9 0.96 -15.76 -22.67
CA GLN A 9 0.52 -15.19 -21.38
C GLN A 9 1.25 -15.72 -20.13
N ASN A 10 2.20 -16.65 -20.30
CA ASN A 10 2.92 -17.27 -19.20
C ASN A 10 4.45 -17.10 -19.26
N ILE A 11 4.95 -16.23 -20.14
CA ILE A 11 6.32 -15.74 -20.00
C ILE A 11 6.28 -14.74 -18.85
N LYS A 12 6.63 -15.19 -17.64
CA LYS A 12 7.10 -14.25 -16.62
C LYS A 12 8.34 -13.61 -17.21
N ASP A 13 8.33 -12.30 -17.33
CA ASP A 13 9.51 -11.59 -17.79
C ASP A 13 10.65 -11.85 -16.80
N GLU A 14 11.66 -12.61 -17.23
CA GLU A 14 12.82 -12.98 -16.42
C GLU A 14 13.53 -11.73 -15.89
N ARG A 15 13.41 -10.59 -16.59
CA ARG A 15 13.90 -9.29 -16.14
C ARG A 15 13.23 -8.85 -14.84
N ILE A 16 11.90 -8.97 -14.76
CA ILE A 16 11.11 -8.60 -13.57
C ILE A 16 11.38 -9.58 -12.43
N GLU A 17 11.53 -10.86 -12.73
CA GLU A 17 11.84 -11.89 -11.73
C GLU A 17 13.25 -11.73 -11.16
N ASN A 18 14.25 -11.42 -11.99
CA ASN A 18 15.61 -11.08 -11.54
C ASN A 18 15.65 -9.81 -10.69
N LEU A 19 14.85 -8.81 -11.04
CA LEU A 19 14.78 -7.58 -10.25
C LEU A 19 14.10 -7.79 -8.90
N LYS A 20 13.19 -8.76 -8.82
CA LYS A 20 12.56 -9.21 -7.59
C LYS A 20 13.45 -10.24 -6.89
N ASN A 21 14.48 -9.77 -6.18
CA ASN A 21 15.23 -10.65 -5.28
C ASN A 21 14.28 -11.23 -4.22
N LYS A 22 13.91 -12.51 -4.38
CA LYS A 22 12.90 -13.20 -3.58
C LYS A 22 13.26 -13.20 -2.10
N VAL A 23 14.54 -13.42 -1.78
CA VAL A 23 15.06 -13.42 -0.39
C VAL A 23 14.92 -12.02 0.22
N TYR A 24 15.23 -10.97 -0.54
CA TYR A 24 15.07 -9.59 -0.08
C TYR A 24 13.59 -9.26 0.22
N ARG A 25 12.67 -9.75 -0.62
CA ARG A 25 11.22 -9.56 -0.41
C ARG A 25 10.73 -10.25 0.86
N GLU A 26 11.18 -11.49 1.09
CA GLU A 26 10.82 -12.26 2.28
C GLU A 26 11.37 -11.60 3.55
N MET A 27 12.65 -11.20 3.54
CA MET A 27 13.26 -10.45 4.64
C MET A 27 12.54 -9.14 4.92
N PHE A 28 12.21 -8.36 3.88
CA PHE A 28 11.45 -7.13 4.04
C PHE A 28 10.07 -7.37 4.66
N THR A 29 9.39 -8.44 4.25
CA THR A 29 8.08 -8.83 4.82
C THR A 29 8.21 -9.18 6.30
N VAL A 30 9.21 -9.98 6.68
CA VAL A 30 9.48 -10.35 8.07
C VAL A 30 9.80 -9.12 8.94
N VAL A 31 10.69 -8.24 8.46
CA VAL A 31 11.05 -7.00 9.16
C VAL A 31 9.83 -6.10 9.35
N THR A 32 8.99 -5.97 8.32
CA THR A 32 7.76 -5.17 8.38
C THR A 32 6.80 -5.70 9.46
N ILE A 33 6.61 -7.02 9.54
CA ILE A 33 5.74 -7.65 10.54
C ILE A 33 6.29 -7.45 11.95
N ILE A 34 7.58 -7.72 12.18
CA ILE A 34 8.21 -7.57 13.50
C ILE A 34 8.15 -6.10 13.95
N CYS A 35 8.46 -5.17 13.04
CA CYS A 35 8.46 -3.74 13.32
C CYS A 35 7.04 -3.21 13.60
N GLY A 36 6.04 -3.66 12.83
CA GLY A 36 4.64 -3.34 13.08
C GLY A 36 4.15 -3.87 14.42
N PHE A 37 4.53 -5.09 14.80
CA PHE A 37 4.20 -5.66 16.09
C PHE A 37 4.89 -4.93 17.25
N SER A 38 6.17 -4.59 17.11
CA SER A 38 6.92 -3.77 18.08
C SER A 38 6.23 -2.42 18.32
N MET A 39 5.81 -1.74 17.25
CA MET A 39 5.09 -0.47 17.33
C MET A 39 3.76 -0.63 18.06
N ALA A 40 2.98 -1.67 17.74
CA ALA A 40 1.69 -1.94 18.39
C ALA A 40 1.85 -2.19 19.90
N LEU A 41 2.85 -2.98 20.31
CA LEU A 41 3.14 -3.24 21.71
C LEU A 41 3.55 -1.98 22.46
N LYS A 42 4.45 -1.16 21.88
CA LYS A 42 4.86 0.11 22.49
C LYS A 42 3.69 1.03 22.74
N LEU A 43 2.82 1.19 21.74
CA LEU A 43 1.63 2.03 21.87
C LEU A 43 0.63 1.48 22.89
N PHE A 44 0.53 0.15 23.03
CA PHE A 44 -0.37 -0.47 23.99
C PHE A 44 0.13 -0.35 25.44
N PHE A 45 1.40 -0.62 25.71
CA PHE A 45 1.94 -0.64 27.07
C PHE A 45 2.42 0.72 27.59
N ILE A 46 3.04 1.53 26.73
CA ILE A 46 3.65 2.83 27.12
C ILE A 46 2.70 4.00 26.78
N GLY A 47 1.70 3.76 25.94
CA GLY A 47 0.77 4.79 25.48
C GLY A 47 1.37 5.73 24.43
N LEU A 48 0.74 6.89 24.22
CA LEU A 48 1.11 7.86 23.18
C LEU A 48 2.47 8.55 23.41
N HIS A 49 3.07 8.40 24.59
CA HIS A 49 4.40 8.93 24.89
C HIS A 49 5.54 7.99 24.41
N ALA A 50 5.21 6.83 23.86
CA ALA A 50 6.19 5.89 23.35
C ALA A 50 6.96 6.48 22.16
N ASN A 51 8.29 6.45 22.22
CA ASN A 51 9.11 6.75 21.05
C ASN A 51 9.03 5.58 20.05
N VAL A 52 8.24 5.80 19.00
CA VAL A 52 8.03 4.90 17.86
C VAL A 52 8.62 5.45 16.56
N THR A 53 9.46 6.49 16.64
CA THR A 53 10.03 7.16 15.47
C THR A 53 10.83 6.19 14.61
N THR A 54 11.63 5.32 15.24
CA THR A 54 12.43 4.30 14.54
C THR A 54 11.57 3.31 13.76
N GLU A 55 10.48 2.84 14.37
CA GLU A 55 9.57 1.89 13.74
C GLU A 55 8.85 2.51 12.54
N ILE A 56 8.41 3.75 12.69
CA ILE A 56 7.79 4.51 11.60
C ILE A 56 8.76 4.68 10.44
N LEU A 57 10.02 5.04 10.70
CA LEU A 57 11.04 5.19 9.66
C LEU A 57 11.33 3.87 8.94
N VAL A 58 11.45 2.76 9.68
CA VAL A 58 11.69 1.43 9.10
C VAL A 58 10.51 0.94 8.27
N LEU A 59 9.28 1.29 8.62
CA LEU A 59 8.09 0.92 7.84
C LEU A 59 7.93 1.78 6.58
N ILE A 60 8.24 3.08 6.66
CA ILE A 60 7.98 4.03 5.56
C ILE A 60 9.13 4.09 4.55
N LEU A 61 10.38 4.27 5.02
CA LEU A 61 11.52 4.57 4.14
C LEU A 61 11.78 3.48 3.09
N PRO A 62 11.78 2.18 3.43
CA PRO A 62 12.05 1.15 2.43
C PRO A 62 10.93 1.03 1.40
N GLY A 63 9.67 1.21 1.82
CA GLY A 63 8.52 1.22 0.92
C GLY A 63 8.60 2.37 -0.08
N LEU A 64 8.98 3.56 0.39
CA LEU A 64 9.18 4.74 -0.46
C LEU A 64 10.37 4.55 -1.41
N TYR A 65 11.50 4.03 -0.92
CA TYR A 65 12.65 3.71 -1.76
C TYR A 65 12.30 2.70 -2.86
N TYR A 66 11.58 1.64 -2.49
CA TYR A 66 11.12 0.62 -3.45
C TYR A 66 10.24 1.24 -4.53
N LEU A 67 9.21 2.02 -4.14
CA LEU A 67 8.31 2.70 -5.07
C LEU A 67 9.08 3.62 -6.04
N LEU A 68 9.99 4.44 -5.52
CA LEU A 68 10.80 5.33 -6.36
C LEU A 68 11.68 4.54 -7.33
N ARG A 69 12.28 3.44 -6.88
CA ARG A 69 13.17 2.61 -7.70
C ARG A 69 12.43 1.90 -8.83
N ILE A 70 11.29 1.27 -8.53
CA ILE A 70 10.52 0.56 -9.57
C ILE A 70 9.91 1.50 -10.60
N THR A 71 9.50 2.70 -10.18
CA THR A 71 9.00 3.73 -11.11
C THR A 71 10.11 4.25 -12.01
N LYS A 72 11.30 4.51 -11.49
CA LYS A 72 12.46 4.95 -12.30
C LYS A 72 12.88 3.90 -13.33
N LEU A 73 12.68 2.63 -13.04
CA LEU A 73 13.03 1.53 -13.94
C LEU A 73 11.92 1.21 -14.96
N GLY A 74 10.78 1.90 -14.94
CA GLY A 74 9.65 1.61 -15.83
C GLY A 74 8.84 0.36 -15.44
N ILE A 75 9.31 -0.42 -14.46
CA ILE A 75 8.74 -1.73 -14.08
C ILE A 75 7.37 -1.59 -13.42
N TYR A 76 7.08 -0.44 -12.80
CA TYR A 76 5.81 -0.23 -12.12
C TYR A 76 4.60 -0.34 -13.06
N SER A 77 4.65 0.27 -14.25
CA SER A 77 3.56 0.18 -15.23
C SER A 77 3.40 -1.24 -15.76
N GLU A 78 4.51 -1.89 -16.13
CA GLU A 78 4.52 -3.27 -16.61
C GLU A 78 3.94 -4.25 -15.58
N GLU A 79 4.30 -4.09 -14.29
CA GLU A 79 3.76 -4.92 -13.21
C GLU A 79 2.25 -4.74 -13.05
N ILE A 80 1.74 -3.50 -13.18
CA ILE A 80 0.31 -3.23 -13.13
C ILE A 80 -0.42 -3.90 -14.27
N GLU A 81 0.08 -3.75 -15.49
CA GLU A 81 -0.53 -4.33 -16.68
C GLU A 81 -0.54 -5.86 -16.61
N MET A 82 0.57 -6.47 -16.20
CA MET A 82 0.65 -7.91 -15.98
C MET A 82 -0.32 -8.37 -14.89
N HIS A 83 -0.42 -7.61 -13.80
CA HIS A 83 -1.33 -7.92 -12.72
C HIS A 83 -2.79 -7.85 -13.20
N ASP A 84 -3.18 -6.77 -13.87
CA ASP A 84 -4.57 -6.56 -14.32
C ASP A 84 -4.97 -7.52 -15.44
N GLN A 85 -4.01 -8.02 -16.23
CA GLN A 85 -4.25 -9.12 -17.18
C GLN A 85 -4.50 -10.46 -16.49
N LYS A 86 -3.85 -10.72 -15.34
CA LYS A 86 -3.92 -12.00 -14.62
C LYS A 86 -4.96 -12.03 -13.50
N SER A 87 -5.30 -10.87 -12.94
CA SER A 87 -6.16 -10.75 -11.77
C SER A 87 -7.57 -10.30 -12.14
N LYS A 88 -8.56 -10.76 -11.39
CA LYS A 88 -9.96 -10.32 -11.55
C LYS A 88 -10.22 -8.92 -10.99
N LEU A 89 -9.39 -8.47 -10.05
CA LEU A 89 -9.51 -7.15 -9.41
C LEU A 89 -8.32 -6.30 -9.82
N SER A 90 -8.59 -5.09 -10.32
CA SER A 90 -7.53 -4.15 -10.65
C SER A 90 -6.80 -3.66 -9.40
N ILE A 91 -5.56 -3.19 -9.57
CA ILE A 91 -4.77 -2.64 -8.46
C ILE A 91 -5.48 -1.46 -7.78
N SER A 92 -6.18 -0.62 -8.55
CA SER A 92 -6.98 0.48 -8.01
C SER A 92 -8.07 0.00 -7.05
N VAL A 93 -8.78 -1.09 -7.39
CA VAL A 93 -9.79 -1.68 -6.50
C VAL A 93 -9.14 -2.25 -5.25
N LYS A 94 -7.99 -2.91 -5.38
CA LYS A 94 -7.24 -3.42 -4.21
C LYS A 94 -6.81 -2.30 -3.27
N ASN A 95 -6.38 -1.16 -3.79
CA ASN A 95 -6.03 0.00 -2.96
C ASN A 95 -7.23 0.53 -2.17
N ILE A 96 -8.43 0.55 -2.76
CA ILE A 96 -9.66 0.94 -2.06
C ILE A 96 -9.99 -0.07 -0.95
N VAL A 97 -9.86 -1.37 -1.22
CA VAL A 97 -10.08 -2.43 -0.21
C VAL A 97 -9.10 -2.29 0.94
N TYR A 98 -7.82 -2.00 0.67
CA TYR A 98 -6.83 -1.74 1.72
C TYR A 98 -7.14 -0.47 2.52
N ALA A 99 -7.57 0.61 1.86
CA ALA A 99 -7.98 1.84 2.54
C ALA A 99 -9.16 1.59 3.49
N LEU A 100 -10.15 0.81 3.04
CA LEU A 100 -11.29 0.41 3.88
C LEU A 100 -10.84 -0.45 5.07
N ALA A 101 -9.99 -1.45 4.84
CA ALA A 101 -9.49 -2.32 5.90
C ALA A 101 -8.71 -1.53 6.97
N ILE A 102 -7.83 -0.62 6.55
CA ILE A 102 -7.08 0.26 7.46
C ILE A 102 -8.04 1.18 8.21
N GLY A 103 -9.03 1.77 7.52
CA GLY A 103 -10.03 2.62 8.15
C GLY A 103 -10.87 1.91 9.20
N ILE A 104 -11.23 0.64 8.98
CA ILE A 104 -11.93 -0.19 9.99
C ILE A 104 -11.05 -0.41 11.21
N VAL A 105 -9.78 -0.76 11.03
CA VAL A 105 -8.84 -0.97 12.15
C VAL A 105 -8.68 0.32 12.97
N LEU A 106 -8.50 1.47 12.31
CA LEU A 106 -8.41 2.77 12.97
C LEU A 106 -9.73 3.14 13.67
N GLY A 107 -10.86 2.92 13.01
CA GLY A 107 -12.19 3.19 13.55
C GLY A 107 -12.47 2.40 14.82
N VAL A 108 -12.13 1.10 14.84
CA VAL A 108 -12.26 0.27 16.04
C VAL A 108 -11.33 0.78 17.14
N GLY A 109 -10.06 1.08 16.81
CA GLY A 109 -9.09 1.59 17.79
C GLY A 109 -9.52 2.90 18.45
N PHE A 110 -9.91 3.90 17.65
CA PHE A 110 -10.37 5.20 18.14
C PHE A 110 -11.73 5.12 18.82
N GLY A 111 -12.66 4.32 18.28
CA GLY A 111 -13.97 4.09 18.87
C GLY A 111 -13.87 3.44 20.25
N LEU A 112 -13.04 2.39 20.40
CA LEU A 112 -12.81 1.75 21.71
C LEU A 112 -12.19 2.71 22.70
N ARG A 113 -11.21 3.51 22.29
CA ARG A 113 -10.60 4.51 23.16
C ARG A 113 -11.62 5.53 23.66
N ALA A 114 -12.46 6.05 22.76
CA ALA A 114 -13.52 7.01 23.13
C ALA A 114 -14.55 6.38 24.08
N ALA A 115 -14.98 5.14 23.80
CA ALA A 115 -15.92 4.43 24.65
C ALA A 115 -15.40 4.17 26.07
N ILE A 116 -14.09 3.91 26.22
CA ILE A 116 -13.48 3.62 27.52
C ILE A 116 -13.16 4.91 28.29
N MET A 117 -12.72 5.96 27.59
CA MET A 117 -12.19 7.15 28.22
C MET A 117 -13.23 8.25 28.47
N ASP A 118 -14.25 8.34 27.61
CA ASP A 118 -15.18 9.47 27.60
C ASP A 118 -16.58 9.11 28.11
N ALA A 119 -16.92 7.81 28.24
CA ALA A 119 -18.24 7.37 28.68
C ALA A 119 -18.33 7.15 30.19
N SER A 120 -19.44 7.60 30.80
CA SER A 120 -19.75 7.32 32.21
C SER A 120 -20.74 6.17 32.40
N THR A 121 -21.53 5.87 31.37
CA THR A 121 -22.52 4.78 31.35
C THR A 121 -22.35 3.88 30.13
N THR A 122 -22.89 2.65 30.21
CA THR A 122 -22.86 1.70 29.09
C THR A 122 -23.55 2.23 27.83
N GLY A 123 -24.64 3.00 28.00
CA GLY A 123 -25.34 3.62 26.87
C GLY A 123 -24.49 4.68 26.16
N GLU A 124 -23.81 5.53 26.93
CA GLU A 124 -22.87 6.52 26.40
C GLU A 124 -21.66 5.86 25.72
N ALA A 125 -21.17 4.74 26.26
CA ALA A 125 -20.03 4.02 25.67
C ALA A 125 -20.34 3.50 24.27
N VAL A 126 -21.54 2.93 24.06
CA VAL A 126 -21.99 2.50 22.74
C VAL A 126 -22.17 3.70 21.80
N TYR A 127 -22.73 4.81 22.30
CA TYR A 127 -22.92 6.03 21.50
C TYR A 127 -21.58 6.61 21.03
N TYR A 128 -20.61 6.81 21.94
CA TYR A 128 -19.30 7.34 21.59
C TYR A 128 -18.50 6.40 20.70
N PHE A 129 -18.58 5.08 20.94
CA PHE A 129 -17.98 4.10 20.03
C PHE A 129 -18.49 4.29 18.59
N VAL A 130 -19.82 4.25 18.41
CA VAL A 130 -20.43 4.31 17.07
C VAL A 130 -20.16 5.66 16.40
N LEU A 131 -20.28 6.76 17.16
CA LEU A 131 -20.02 8.10 16.64
C LEU A 131 -18.58 8.23 16.13
N VAL A 132 -17.59 7.86 16.95
CA VAL A 132 -16.17 7.98 16.57
C VAL A 132 -15.80 6.97 15.49
N PHE A 133 -16.36 5.76 15.53
CA PHE A 133 -16.15 4.74 14.49
C PHE A 133 -16.63 5.24 13.13
N VAL A 134 -17.88 5.71 13.04
CA VAL A 134 -18.46 6.22 11.79
C VAL A 134 -17.73 7.47 11.30
N ALA A 135 -17.43 8.42 12.20
CA ALA A 135 -16.67 9.62 11.85
C ALA A 135 -15.27 9.26 11.32
N THR A 136 -14.60 8.28 11.94
CA THR A 136 -13.29 7.80 11.49
C THR A 136 -13.37 7.19 10.10
N LEU A 137 -14.38 6.35 9.82
CA LEU A 137 -14.57 5.80 8.47
C LEU A 137 -14.84 6.89 7.44
N MET A 138 -15.72 7.85 7.74
CA MET A 138 -16.07 8.94 6.83
C MET A 138 -14.91 9.87 6.52
N ILE A 139 -13.98 10.08 7.45
CA ILE A 139 -12.84 10.99 7.26
C ILE A 139 -11.62 10.24 6.72
N TYR A 140 -11.19 9.17 7.39
CA TYR A 140 -9.90 8.54 7.09
C TYR A 140 -9.95 7.66 5.84
N VAL A 141 -11.03 6.89 5.60
CA VAL A 141 -11.12 6.03 4.41
C VAL A 141 -10.99 6.83 3.11
N PRO A 142 -11.74 7.93 2.87
CA PRO A 142 -11.60 8.66 1.62
C PRO A 142 -10.24 9.34 1.50
N ILE A 143 -9.65 9.85 2.59
CA ILE A 143 -8.31 10.45 2.56
C ILE A 143 -7.26 9.40 2.18
N ILE A 144 -7.29 8.21 2.79
CA ILE A 144 -6.36 7.12 2.49
C ILE A 144 -6.57 6.61 1.05
N ALA A 145 -7.81 6.40 0.63
CA ALA A 145 -8.11 5.94 -0.73
C ALA A 145 -7.68 6.98 -1.79
N PHE A 146 -7.91 8.26 -1.54
CA PHE A 146 -7.54 9.36 -2.42
C PHE A 146 -6.01 9.45 -2.55
N THR A 147 -5.30 9.48 -1.43
CA THR A 147 -3.83 9.54 -1.42
C THR A 147 -3.20 8.32 -2.10
N ALA A 148 -3.71 7.11 -1.83
CA ALA A 148 -3.25 5.90 -2.50
C ALA A 148 -3.48 5.94 -4.02
N THR A 149 -4.63 6.46 -4.45
CA THR A 149 -4.95 6.62 -5.88
C THR A 149 -4.04 7.65 -6.55
N LEU A 150 -3.78 8.79 -5.89
CA LEU A 150 -2.85 9.80 -6.39
C LEU A 150 -1.43 9.25 -6.56
N ILE A 151 -0.92 8.55 -5.54
CA ILE A 151 0.39 7.91 -5.61
C ILE A 151 0.45 6.90 -6.76
N HIS A 152 -0.59 6.08 -6.91
CA HIS A 152 -0.68 5.11 -8.01
C HIS A 152 -0.66 5.77 -9.39
N VAL A 153 -1.47 6.80 -9.61
CA VAL A 153 -1.52 7.53 -10.89
C VAL A 153 -0.20 8.22 -11.18
N ALA A 154 0.41 8.86 -10.17
CA ALA A 154 1.69 9.54 -10.33
C ALA A 154 2.83 8.55 -10.65
N ALA A 155 2.89 7.44 -9.93
CA ALA A 155 3.88 6.39 -10.15
C ALA A 155 3.71 5.73 -11.53
N LYS A 156 2.47 5.50 -11.98
CA LYS A 156 2.19 4.94 -13.30
C LYS A 156 2.65 5.87 -14.42
N ARG A 157 2.22 7.14 -14.39
CA ARG A 157 2.61 8.14 -15.40
C ARG A 157 4.12 8.31 -15.51
N LYS A 158 4.80 8.40 -14.36
CA LYS A 158 6.26 8.54 -14.34
C LYS A 158 6.95 7.28 -14.85
N SER A 159 6.42 6.11 -14.54
CA SER A 159 6.95 4.84 -15.04
C SER A 159 6.83 4.73 -16.57
N GLU A 160 5.68 5.10 -17.12
CA GLU A 160 5.45 5.12 -18.58
C GLU A 160 6.38 6.12 -19.28
N GLN A 161 6.59 7.30 -18.69
CA GLN A 161 7.54 8.28 -19.21
C GLN A 161 8.96 7.71 -19.31
N MET A 162 9.43 7.02 -18.25
CA MET A 162 10.76 6.39 -18.27
C MET A 162 10.88 5.28 -19.32
N ILE A 163 9.80 4.54 -19.61
CA ILE A 163 9.82 3.53 -20.67
C ILE A 163 10.03 4.20 -22.03
N ASN A 164 9.26 5.26 -22.31
CA ASN A 164 9.37 5.97 -23.58
C ASN A 164 10.74 6.61 -23.79
N GLU A 165 11.30 7.25 -22.75
CA GLU A 165 12.66 7.81 -22.79
C GLU A 165 13.71 6.72 -23.11
N ASN A 166 13.60 5.54 -22.49
CA ASN A 166 14.51 4.42 -22.76
C ASN A 166 14.38 3.87 -24.19
N LEU A 167 13.18 3.90 -24.78
CA LEU A 167 12.96 3.47 -26.17
C LEU A 167 13.56 4.47 -27.16
N GLU A 168 13.33 5.77 -26.97
CA GLU A 168 13.91 6.82 -27.82
C GLU A 168 15.45 6.82 -27.80
N ASP A 169 16.05 6.55 -26.64
CA ASP A 169 17.51 6.46 -26.51
C ASP A 169 18.10 5.20 -27.17
N GLN A 170 17.31 4.13 -27.31
CA GLN A 170 17.71 2.96 -28.09
C GLN A 170 17.64 3.26 -29.58
N ASP A 171 16.58 3.90 -30.05
CA ASP A 171 16.40 4.23 -31.48
C ASP A 171 17.47 5.21 -31.98
N LYS A 172 17.97 6.13 -31.14
CA LYS A 172 19.06 7.06 -31.48
C LYS A 172 20.46 6.42 -31.55
N LYS A 173 20.62 5.19 -31.05
CA LYS A 173 21.91 4.48 -31.03
C LYS A 173 22.13 3.57 -32.24
N TRP A 174 21.14 3.44 -33.12
CA TRP A 174 21.21 2.73 -34.40
C TRP A 174 21.22 3.71 -35.56
#